data_AF-A0A935DVZ6-F1
#
_entry.id   AF-A0A935DVZ6-F1
#
_cell.length_a   1.000
_cell.length_b   1.000
_cell.length_c   1.000
_cell.angle_alpha   90.00
_cell.angle_beta   90.00
_cell.angle_gamma   90.00
#
_symmetry.space_group_name_H-M   'P 1'
#
loop_
_entity.id
_entity.type
_entity.pdbx_description
1 polymer ?
#
loop_
_entity_poly.entity_id
_entity_poly.type
_entity_poly.pdbx_seq_one_letter_code
_entity_poly.pdbx_strand_id
1 'polypeptide(L)'
;MKKLFVTALVLTALLAVTAGTAFAGSALELLQVQNNGAGPTFTFRVTGEFSADELVSGFVQVDGGDAFPLYCAQTAADTVVCHATKKVGAHDVVVGFGGARFWVNVPGQSQRQFCYSAWDAFWTSTWVDYGPICQDEPANFLDLNYYEYGGSPVWVVFFDVDVSDNCGPDSVPYDGPAYYFPSCP
;
A
#
# COMPACT_ATOMS: atom_id res chain seq x y z
N MET A 1 21.99 -13.38 61.96
CA MET A 1 20.79 -12.73 61.39
C MET A 1 21.10 -11.77 60.23
N LYS A 2 22.18 -10.98 60.25
CA LYS A 2 22.53 -10.04 59.15
C LYS A 2 22.70 -10.68 57.75
N LYS A 3 23.18 -11.93 57.67
CA LYS A 3 23.38 -12.63 56.38
C LYS A 3 22.07 -12.93 55.64
N LEU A 4 20.98 -13.23 56.36
CA LEU A 4 19.67 -13.55 55.78
C LEU A 4 19.01 -12.32 55.12
N PHE A 5 19.22 -11.12 55.68
CA PHE A 5 18.71 -9.87 55.10
C PHE A 5 19.39 -9.53 53.78
N VAL A 6 20.69 -9.79 53.66
CA VAL A 6 21.45 -9.52 52.42
C VAL A 6 21.00 -10.47 51.30
N THR A 7 20.76 -11.74 51.60
CA THR A 7 20.31 -12.71 50.60
C THR A 7 18.89 -12.41 50.09
N ALA A 8 17.99 -12.00 50.99
CA ALA A 8 16.64 -11.61 50.60
C ALA A 8 16.65 -10.37 49.69
N LEU A 9 17.44 -9.33 50.03
CA LEU A 9 17.52 -8.10 49.25
C LEU A 9 18.06 -8.34 47.82
N VAL A 10 19.04 -9.23 47.68
CA VAL A 10 19.62 -9.60 46.39
C VAL A 10 18.59 -10.38 45.55
N LEU A 11 17.84 -11.31 46.13
CA LEU A 11 16.79 -12.01 45.39
C LEU A 11 15.67 -11.08 44.91
N THR A 12 15.24 -10.12 45.72
CA THR A 12 14.19 -9.15 45.30
C THR A 12 14.70 -8.23 44.19
N ALA A 13 15.98 -7.84 44.23
CA ALA A 13 16.60 -7.05 43.17
C ALA A 13 16.72 -7.83 41.85
N LEU A 14 17.05 -9.13 41.90
CA LEU A 14 17.07 -9.97 40.70
C LEU A 14 15.67 -10.24 40.14
N LEU A 15 14.65 -10.41 40.99
CA LEU A 15 13.26 -10.57 40.53
C LEU A 15 12.72 -9.31 39.82
N ALA A 16 13.09 -8.12 40.32
CA ALA A 16 12.70 -6.85 39.70
C ALA A 16 13.32 -6.65 38.30
N VAL A 17 14.50 -7.25 38.02
CA VAL A 17 15.14 -7.20 36.71
C VAL A 17 14.52 -8.19 35.71
N THR A 18 13.85 -9.25 36.18
CA THR A 18 13.14 -10.21 35.32
C THR A 18 11.73 -9.81 34.96
N ALA A 19 11.16 -8.79 35.62
CA ALA A 19 9.91 -8.15 35.20
C ALA A 19 10.18 -7.19 34.03
N GLY A 20 10.76 -7.71 32.93
CA GLY A 20 10.62 -7.05 31.64
C GLY A 20 9.13 -6.98 31.35
N THR A 21 8.63 -5.78 31.06
CA THR A 21 7.25 -5.57 30.63
C THR A 21 6.94 -6.57 29.53
N ALA A 22 6.07 -7.54 29.81
CA ALA A 22 5.51 -8.38 28.78
C ALA A 22 4.78 -7.43 27.82
N PHE A 23 5.34 -7.23 26.63
CA PHE A 23 4.66 -6.55 25.56
C PHE A 23 3.44 -7.40 25.21
N ALA A 24 2.29 -7.08 25.80
CA ALA A 24 0.99 -7.34 25.20
C ALA A 24 0.84 -6.39 24.00
N GLY A 25 1.79 -6.44 23.06
CA GLY A 25 1.77 -5.65 21.86
C GLY A 25 0.93 -6.40 20.84
N SER A 26 -0.17 -5.80 20.41
CA SER A 26 -0.74 -6.08 19.09
C SER A 26 0.39 -6.26 18.09
N ALA A 27 0.52 -7.46 17.51
CA ALA A 27 1.50 -7.70 16.45
C ALA A 27 1.25 -6.67 15.34
N LEU A 28 2.27 -5.85 15.07
CA LEU A 28 2.25 -4.73 14.15
C LEU A 28 3.32 -4.99 13.09
N GLU A 29 2.89 -5.06 11.84
CA GLU A 29 3.77 -5.26 10.69
C GLU A 29 3.47 -4.20 9.64
N LEU A 30 4.50 -3.53 9.13
CA LEU A 30 4.37 -2.61 8.01
C LEU A 30 4.29 -3.43 6.72
N LEU A 31 3.10 -3.49 6.11
CA LEU A 31 2.87 -4.24 4.87
C LEU A 31 3.32 -3.48 3.64
N GLN A 32 3.03 -2.18 3.59
CA GLN A 32 3.21 -1.41 2.36
C GLN A 32 3.42 0.07 2.63
N VAL A 33 4.25 0.70 1.79
CA VAL A 33 4.42 2.15 1.70
C VAL A 33 4.21 2.60 0.26
N GLN A 34 3.31 3.55 0.06
CA GLN A 34 2.99 4.14 -1.25
C GLN A 34 3.03 5.68 -1.17
N ASN A 35 3.12 6.36 -2.31
CA ASN A 35 3.11 7.83 -2.37
C ASN A 35 2.36 8.34 -3.62
N ASN A 36 1.03 8.34 -3.56
CA ASN A 36 0.14 8.53 -4.71
C ASN A 36 -0.23 10.01 -4.93
N GLY A 37 0.74 10.92 -4.81
CA GLY A 37 0.55 12.35 -5.07
C GLY A 37 -0.17 13.14 -3.96
N ALA A 38 -1.10 12.54 -3.21
CA ALA A 38 -1.76 13.14 -2.04
C ALA A 38 -0.86 13.15 -0.78
N GLY A 39 0.14 12.26 -0.74
CA GLY A 39 1.10 12.10 0.34
C GLY A 39 1.41 10.63 0.56
N PRO A 40 2.43 10.32 1.38
CA PRO A 40 2.75 8.94 1.72
C PRO A 40 1.62 8.25 2.48
N THR A 41 1.37 7.00 2.13
CA THR A 41 0.42 6.12 2.82
C THR A 41 1.16 4.88 3.29
N PHE A 42 1.00 4.56 4.57
CA PHE A 42 1.59 3.42 5.25
C PHE A 42 0.47 2.47 5.65
N THR A 43 0.57 1.22 5.22
CA THR A 43 -0.42 0.18 5.54
C THR A 43 0.20 -0.80 6.52
N PHE A 44 -0.46 -1.02 7.65
CA PHE A 44 -0.04 -1.93 8.70
C PHE A 44 -1.00 -3.10 8.81
N ARG A 45 -0.45 -4.31 8.98
CA ARG A 45 -1.16 -5.45 9.53
C ARG A 45 -1.13 -5.34 11.04
N VAL A 46 -2.29 -5.50 11.67
CA VAL A 46 -2.45 -5.43 13.12
C VAL A 46 -3.21 -6.63 13.66
N THR A 47 -3.07 -6.85 14.97
CA THR A 47 -3.92 -7.80 15.70
C THR A 47 -4.59 -7.07 16.87
N GLY A 48 -5.91 -6.96 16.82
CA GLY A 48 -6.70 -6.24 17.81
C GLY A 48 -7.33 -4.95 17.28
N GLU A 49 -8.00 -4.23 18.17
CA GLU A 49 -8.69 -2.97 17.86
C GLU A 49 -7.94 -1.81 18.50
N PHE A 50 -7.85 -0.69 17.77
CA PHE A 50 -7.27 0.56 18.26
C PHE A 50 -8.37 1.55 18.62
N SER A 51 -8.21 2.22 19.75
CA SER A 51 -9.02 3.38 20.11
C SER A 51 -8.72 4.57 19.19
N ALA A 52 -9.65 5.53 19.14
CA ALA A 52 -9.46 6.76 18.35
C ALA A 52 -8.20 7.54 18.74
N ASP A 53 -7.84 7.53 20.03
CA ASP A 53 -6.65 8.22 20.55
C ASP A 53 -5.35 7.52 20.10
N GLU A 54 -5.35 6.19 20.04
CA GLU A 54 -4.20 5.44 19.55
C GLU A 54 -3.98 5.66 18.04
N LEU A 55 -5.06 5.82 17.28
CA LEU A 55 -5.02 6.07 15.83
C LEU A 55 -4.48 7.45 15.46
N VAL A 56 -4.47 8.42 16.38
CA VAL A 56 -3.89 9.76 16.17
C VAL A 56 -2.53 9.96 16.83
N SER A 57 -2.02 8.94 17.53
CA SER A 57 -0.75 9.01 18.28
C SER A 57 0.51 8.80 17.43
N GLY A 58 0.34 8.43 16.16
CA GLY A 58 1.44 8.07 15.27
C GLY A 58 2.30 9.26 14.83
N PHE A 59 3.51 8.96 14.39
CA PHE A 59 4.42 9.95 13.83
C PHE A 59 5.28 9.40 12.70
N VAL A 60 5.80 10.30 11.86
CA VAL A 60 6.88 10.03 10.91
C VAL A 60 8.02 11.00 11.14
N GLN A 61 9.21 10.48 11.35
CA GLN A 61 10.43 11.25 11.51
C GLN A 61 11.29 11.07 10.26
N VAL A 62 11.55 12.17 9.54
CA VAL A 62 12.49 12.14 8.41
C VAL A 62 13.91 12.05 8.96
N ASP A 63 14.75 11.20 8.36
CA ASP A 63 16.15 11.08 8.78
C ASP A 63 16.88 12.43 8.63
N GLY A 64 17.52 12.87 9.72
CA GLY A 64 18.14 14.19 9.83
C GLY A 64 17.20 15.40 9.69
N GLY A 65 15.87 15.19 9.69
CA GLY A 65 14.86 16.21 9.38
C GLY A 65 13.80 16.43 10.46
N ASP A 66 12.64 16.92 10.03
CA ASP A 66 11.49 17.22 10.89
C ASP A 66 10.65 15.98 11.21
N ALA A 67 9.93 16.06 12.33
CA ALA A 67 8.86 15.13 12.70
C ALA A 67 7.51 15.62 12.16
N PHE A 68 6.71 14.70 11.65
CA PHE A 68 5.35 14.97 11.16
C PHE A 68 4.35 14.04 11.85
N PRO A 69 3.12 14.52 12.11
CA PRO A 69 2.05 13.67 12.62
C PRO A 69 1.66 12.63 11.58
N LEU A 70 1.28 11.44 12.05
CA LEU A 70 0.72 10.36 11.25
C LEU A 70 -0.74 10.16 11.65
N TYR A 71 -1.64 10.21 10.66
CA TYR A 71 -3.07 10.06 10.90
C TYR A 71 -3.53 8.68 10.43
N CYS A 72 -3.98 7.83 11.35
CA CYS A 72 -4.35 6.47 11.05
C CYS A 72 -5.85 6.23 11.14
N ALA A 73 -6.33 5.26 10.38
CA ALA A 73 -7.66 4.69 10.49
C ALA A 73 -7.57 3.17 10.37
N GLN A 74 -8.27 2.46 11.26
CA GLN A 74 -8.44 1.02 11.14
C GLN A 74 -9.53 0.76 10.10
N THR A 75 -9.13 0.34 8.90
CA THR A 75 -10.03 0.12 7.75
C THR A 75 -10.60 -1.29 7.73
N ALA A 76 -9.95 -2.24 8.40
CA ALA A 76 -10.43 -3.60 8.63
C ALA A 76 -9.92 -4.14 9.97
N ALA A 77 -10.45 -5.29 10.42
CA ALA A 77 -10.10 -5.90 11.71
C ALA A 77 -8.59 -6.16 11.88
N ASP A 78 -7.86 -6.41 10.80
CA ASP A 78 -6.42 -6.67 10.79
C ASP A 78 -5.61 -5.60 10.04
N THR A 79 -6.22 -4.49 9.63
CA THR A 79 -5.60 -3.50 8.74
C THR A 79 -5.77 -2.08 9.24
N VAL A 80 -4.64 -1.37 9.40
CA VAL A 80 -4.61 0.06 9.69
C VAL A 80 -3.92 0.79 8.55
N VAL A 81 -4.55 1.84 8.05
CA VAL A 81 -4.01 2.71 7.00
C VAL A 81 -3.69 4.06 7.61
N CYS A 82 -2.46 4.53 7.40
CA CYS A 82 -1.98 5.77 7.95
C CYS A 82 -1.47 6.72 6.86
N HIS A 83 -1.82 7.99 6.96
CA HIS A 83 -1.41 9.02 6.02
C HIS A 83 -0.47 10.04 6.66
N ALA A 84 0.57 10.42 5.91
CA ALA A 84 1.49 11.49 6.27
C ALA A 84 1.46 12.62 5.24
N THR A 85 2.06 13.75 5.59
CA THR A 85 2.19 14.89 4.68
C THR A 85 3.11 14.59 3.50
N LYS A 86 2.85 15.22 2.35
CA LYS A 86 3.68 15.11 1.12
C LYS A 86 5.16 15.40 1.34
N LYS A 87 5.51 16.20 2.36
CA LYS A 87 6.89 16.54 2.72
C LYS A 87 7.75 15.33 3.12
N VAL A 88 7.11 14.21 3.46
CA VAL A 88 7.77 12.96 3.85
C VAL A 88 8.16 12.10 2.64
N GLY A 89 7.62 12.39 1.45
CA GLY A 89 7.91 11.62 0.24
C GLY A 89 9.37 11.70 -0.21
N ALA A 90 9.90 10.64 -0.84
CA ALA A 90 11.29 10.53 -1.31
C ALA A 90 12.37 10.60 -0.22
N HIS A 91 12.04 10.27 1.04
CA HIS A 91 12.96 10.31 2.17
C HIS A 91 13.05 8.95 2.87
N ASP A 92 14.19 8.69 3.50
CA ASP A 92 14.30 7.66 4.54
C ASP A 92 13.69 8.18 5.84
N VAL A 93 12.83 7.35 6.45
CA VAL A 93 12.03 7.77 7.60
C VAL A 93 11.93 6.69 8.66
N VAL A 94 11.67 7.12 9.89
CA VAL A 94 11.15 6.27 10.97
C VAL A 94 9.66 6.53 11.10
N VAL A 95 8.85 5.50 10.93
CA VAL A 95 7.41 5.55 11.22
C VAL A 95 7.15 4.94 12.58
N GLY A 96 6.53 5.70 13.47
CA GLY A 96 6.09 5.23 14.78
C GLY A 96 4.58 5.08 14.84
N PHE A 97 4.10 3.89 15.19
CA PHE A 97 2.67 3.60 15.39
C PHE A 97 2.47 2.43 16.34
N GLY A 98 1.45 2.49 17.21
CA GLY A 98 1.11 1.41 18.14
C GLY A 98 2.25 0.98 19.07
N GLY A 99 3.14 1.92 19.44
CA GLY A 99 4.35 1.65 20.23
C GLY A 99 5.51 1.00 19.46
N ALA A 100 5.30 0.61 18.20
CA ALA A 100 6.33 0.08 17.31
C ALA A 100 6.98 1.18 16.46
N ARG A 101 8.17 0.89 15.93
CA ARG A 101 8.93 1.78 15.03
C ARG A 101 9.45 1.00 13.83
N PHE A 102 9.29 1.57 12.64
CA PHE A 102 9.67 0.97 11.38
C PHE A 102 10.58 1.92 10.59
N TRP A 103 11.72 1.41 10.14
CA TRP A 103 12.61 2.13 9.23
C TRP A 103 12.20 1.82 7.80
N VAL A 104 11.86 2.83 7.01
CA VAL A 104 11.41 2.63 5.64
C VAL A 104 11.83 3.78 4.74
N ASN A 105 12.17 3.45 3.49
CA ASN A 105 12.34 4.43 2.44
C ASN A 105 10.96 4.74 1.85
N VAL A 106 10.53 6.00 1.95
CA VAL A 106 9.28 6.44 1.33
C VAL A 106 9.55 6.71 -0.14
N PRO A 107 8.85 6.03 -1.07
CA PRO A 107 9.07 6.26 -2.48
C PRO A 107 8.79 7.74 -2.82
N GLY A 108 9.50 8.24 -3.84
CA GLY A 108 9.11 9.50 -4.47
C GLY A 108 7.67 9.42 -4.96
N GLN A 109 7.03 10.56 -5.18
CA GLN A 109 5.69 10.56 -5.78
C GLN A 109 5.75 9.75 -7.08
N SER A 110 4.93 8.70 -7.21
CA SER A 110 4.80 8.00 -8.48
C SER A 110 4.18 9.01 -9.47
N GLN A 111 5.04 9.72 -10.20
CA GLN A 111 4.62 10.59 -11.30
C GLN A 111 4.37 9.80 -12.58
N ARG A 112 4.64 8.50 -12.58
CA ARG A 112 4.48 7.63 -13.74
C ARG A 112 3.26 6.74 -13.51
N GLN A 113 2.09 7.33 -13.66
CA GLN A 113 0.92 6.54 -14.03
C GLN A 113 1.13 6.14 -15.49
N PHE A 114 1.40 4.86 -15.71
CA PHE A 114 1.35 4.28 -17.04
C PHE A 114 -0.11 4.04 -17.35
N CYS A 115 -0.66 4.89 -18.22
CA CYS A 115 -2.05 4.83 -18.62
C CYS A 115 -2.14 4.28 -20.04
N TYR A 116 -2.95 3.24 -20.21
CA TYR A 116 -3.19 2.60 -21.50
C TYR A 116 -4.69 2.62 -21.78
N SER A 117 -5.09 2.98 -23.00
CA SER A 117 -6.51 2.97 -23.39
C SER A 117 -7.07 1.55 -23.36
N ALA A 118 -8.35 1.41 -23.02
CA ALA A 118 -9.09 0.17 -23.09
C ALA A 118 -10.00 0.16 -24.32
N TRP A 119 -9.89 -0.86 -25.17
CA TRP A 119 -10.60 -0.96 -26.45
C TRP A 119 -11.49 -2.21 -26.53
N ASP A 120 -12.65 -2.08 -27.18
CA ASP A 120 -13.51 -3.21 -27.57
C ASP A 120 -14.17 -2.94 -28.94
N ALA A 121 -14.51 -4.01 -29.65
CA ALA A 121 -15.24 -3.99 -30.93
C ALA A 121 -16.49 -4.89 -30.94
N PHE A 122 -16.77 -5.62 -29.83
CA PHE A 122 -17.67 -6.77 -29.79
C PHE A 122 -19.12 -6.47 -30.24
N TRP A 123 -19.67 -5.30 -29.92
CA TRP A 123 -21.08 -4.99 -30.22
C TRP A 123 -21.31 -4.06 -31.41
N THR A 124 -20.29 -3.32 -31.81
CA THR A 124 -20.41 -2.20 -32.74
C THR A 124 -19.80 -2.50 -34.11
N SER A 125 -19.07 -3.61 -34.27
CA SER A 125 -18.24 -3.91 -35.45
C SER A 125 -17.25 -2.78 -35.79
N THR A 126 -17.06 -1.86 -34.86
CA THR A 126 -16.15 -0.73 -34.91
C THR A 126 -15.50 -0.61 -33.55
N TRP A 127 -14.21 -0.31 -33.54
CA TRP A 127 -13.46 -0.15 -32.31
C TRP A 127 -13.91 1.09 -31.52
N VAL A 128 -14.05 0.94 -30.20
CA VAL A 128 -14.45 1.99 -29.27
C VAL A 128 -13.40 2.13 -28.17
N ASP A 129 -12.94 3.36 -27.91
CA ASP A 129 -12.08 3.70 -26.76
C ASP A 129 -12.96 3.93 -25.52
N TYR A 130 -12.76 3.11 -24.50
CA TYR A 130 -13.44 3.23 -23.20
C TYR A 130 -12.65 4.10 -22.21
N GLY A 131 -11.48 4.59 -22.59
CA GLY A 131 -10.65 5.48 -21.79
C GLY A 131 -9.51 4.75 -21.08
N PRO A 132 -8.71 5.51 -20.31
CA PRO A 132 -7.43 5.03 -19.80
C PRO A 132 -7.59 4.14 -18.56
N ILE A 133 -6.77 3.10 -18.50
CA ILE A 133 -6.48 2.30 -17.32
C ILE A 133 -5.05 2.64 -16.89
N CYS A 134 -4.92 3.16 -15.68
CA CYS A 134 -3.66 3.66 -15.15
C CYS A 134 -3.12 2.76 -14.04
N GLN A 135 -1.80 2.55 -14.05
CA GLN A 135 -1.08 1.74 -13.07
C GLN A 135 0.30 2.32 -12.77
N ASP A 136 0.87 1.93 -11.63
CA ASP A 136 2.14 2.49 -11.12
C ASP A 136 3.38 1.93 -11.83
N GLU A 137 3.26 0.78 -12.50
CA GLU A 137 4.32 0.12 -13.28
C GLU A 137 3.86 -0.06 -14.74
N PRO A 138 4.79 -0.13 -15.72
CA PRO A 138 4.42 -0.46 -17.09
C PRO A 138 3.67 -1.79 -17.16
N ALA A 139 2.66 -1.90 -18.03
CA ALA A 139 1.96 -3.16 -18.24
C ALA A 139 2.81 -4.13 -19.06
N ASN A 140 2.73 -5.41 -18.72
CA ASN A 140 3.36 -6.51 -19.42
C ASN A 140 2.34 -7.23 -20.29
N PHE A 141 2.80 -7.83 -21.38
CA PHE A 141 1.96 -8.65 -22.26
C PHE A 141 1.13 -9.67 -21.45
N LEU A 142 -0.19 -9.67 -21.68
CA LEU A 142 -1.21 -10.45 -20.98
C LEU A 142 -1.50 -10.07 -19.53
N ASP A 143 -1.04 -8.92 -19.05
CA ASP A 143 -1.47 -8.39 -17.75
C ASP A 143 -3.00 -8.20 -17.73
N LEU A 144 -3.61 -8.64 -16.64
CA LEU A 144 -5.05 -8.52 -16.42
C LEU A 144 -5.34 -7.30 -15.56
N ASN A 145 -6.33 -6.51 -15.99
CA ASN A 145 -6.83 -5.39 -15.21
C ASN A 145 -8.36 -5.36 -15.20
N TYR A 146 -8.94 -4.55 -14.33
CA TYR A 146 -10.38 -4.36 -14.24
C TYR A 146 -10.78 -3.00 -14.80
N TYR A 147 -11.82 -3.02 -15.63
CA TYR A 147 -12.47 -1.82 -16.12
C TYR A 147 -13.94 -1.81 -15.69
N GLU A 148 -14.43 -0.68 -15.18
CA GLU A 148 -15.84 -0.54 -14.80
C GLU A 148 -16.69 -0.15 -16.01
N TYR A 149 -17.42 -1.12 -16.56
CA TYR A 149 -18.30 -0.92 -17.71
C TYR A 149 -19.76 -0.97 -17.26
N GLY A 150 -20.47 0.16 -17.39
CA GLY A 150 -21.90 0.23 -17.06
C GLY A 150 -22.22 -0.12 -15.60
N GLY A 151 -21.29 0.13 -14.66
CA GLY A 151 -21.43 -0.22 -13.25
C GLY A 151 -21.13 -1.68 -12.90
N SER A 152 -20.58 -2.45 -13.84
CA SER A 152 -20.09 -3.82 -13.60
C SER A 152 -18.61 -3.91 -13.91
N PRO A 153 -17.79 -4.55 -13.05
CA PRO A 153 -16.38 -4.77 -13.33
C PRO A 153 -16.25 -5.84 -14.41
N VAL A 154 -15.45 -5.54 -15.43
CA VAL A 154 -15.09 -6.46 -16.51
C VAL A 154 -13.58 -6.56 -16.56
N TRP A 155 -13.08 -7.76 -16.84
CA TRP A 155 -11.67 -7.97 -17.05
C TRP A 155 -11.24 -7.38 -18.38
N VAL A 156 -9.99 -6.96 -18.47
CA VAL A 156 -9.31 -6.60 -19.72
C VAL A 156 -7.90 -7.18 -19.69
N VAL A 157 -7.35 -7.45 -20.88
CA VAL A 157 -6.05 -8.06 -21.09
C VAL A 157 -5.16 -7.05 -21.82
N PHE A 158 -3.94 -6.86 -21.35
CA PHE A 158 -2.98 -5.98 -21.99
C PHE A 158 -2.27 -6.67 -23.15
N PHE A 159 -2.13 -5.95 -24.26
CA PHE A 159 -1.28 -6.36 -25.39
C PHE A 159 -0.31 -5.23 -25.71
N ASP A 160 0.96 -5.57 -25.95
CA ASP A 160 2.03 -4.64 -26.29
C ASP A 160 2.24 -4.48 -27.82
N VAL A 161 1.41 -5.17 -28.61
CA VAL A 161 1.47 -5.25 -30.08
C VAL A 161 0.07 -5.17 -30.70
N ASP A 162 0.02 -4.98 -32.02
CA ASP A 162 -1.20 -5.05 -32.82
C ASP A 162 -1.94 -6.40 -32.62
N VAL A 163 -3.22 -6.32 -32.24
CA VAL A 163 -4.10 -7.47 -32.01
C VAL A 163 -5.13 -7.69 -33.13
N SER A 164 -5.04 -6.97 -34.24
CA SER A 164 -5.98 -7.04 -35.35
C SER A 164 -6.20 -8.45 -35.89
N ASP A 165 -5.16 -9.30 -35.87
CA ASP A 165 -5.24 -10.69 -36.29
C ASP A 165 -6.01 -11.61 -35.30
N ASN A 166 -6.20 -11.18 -34.06
CA ASN A 166 -6.78 -11.99 -32.97
C ASN A 166 -8.15 -11.46 -32.49
N CYS A 167 -8.37 -10.15 -32.54
CA CYS A 167 -9.37 -9.49 -31.70
C CYS A 167 -10.54 -8.78 -32.41
N GLY A 168 -10.55 -8.68 -33.75
CA GLY A 168 -11.53 -7.81 -34.41
C GLY A 168 -11.78 -8.07 -35.89
N PRO A 169 -12.83 -7.43 -36.46
CA PRO A 169 -13.20 -7.58 -37.86
C PRO A 169 -12.27 -6.82 -38.83
N ASP A 170 -11.54 -5.82 -38.34
CA ASP A 170 -10.66 -4.92 -39.10
C ASP A 170 -9.42 -4.54 -38.26
N SER A 171 -8.42 -3.91 -38.90
CA SER A 171 -7.22 -3.37 -38.26
C SER A 171 -7.57 -2.52 -37.03
N VAL A 172 -6.83 -2.71 -35.94
CA VAL A 172 -6.99 -1.91 -34.71
C VAL A 172 -6.79 -0.42 -35.01
N PRO A 173 -7.51 0.47 -34.32
CA PRO A 173 -7.42 1.92 -34.54
C PRO A 173 -6.12 2.52 -34.01
N TYR A 174 -5.35 1.74 -33.26
CA TYR A 174 -4.14 2.18 -32.58
C TYR A 174 -3.06 1.08 -32.67
N ASP A 175 -1.92 1.44 -33.28
CA ASP A 175 -0.72 0.61 -33.31
C ASP A 175 0.12 0.94 -32.08
N GLY A 176 -0.09 0.19 -31.00
CA GLY A 176 0.61 0.38 -29.74
C GLY A 176 -0.03 -0.31 -28.53
N PRO A 177 0.59 -0.19 -27.35
CA PRO A 177 0.18 -0.90 -26.14
C PRO A 177 -1.20 -0.45 -25.63
N ALA A 178 -2.10 -1.40 -25.41
CA ALA A 178 -3.45 -1.12 -24.93
C ALA A 178 -4.07 -2.30 -24.18
N TYR A 179 -5.15 -2.03 -23.46
CA TYR A 179 -6.01 -3.05 -22.85
C TYR A 179 -7.16 -3.42 -23.79
N TYR A 180 -7.54 -4.69 -23.80
CA TYR A 180 -8.61 -5.23 -24.63
C TYR A 180 -9.53 -6.13 -23.83
N PHE A 181 -10.83 -6.11 -24.12
CA PHE A 181 -11.80 -6.95 -23.40
C PHE A 181 -11.64 -8.43 -23.78
N PRO A 182 -11.85 -9.39 -22.85
CA PRO A 182 -11.57 -10.83 -22.99
C PRO A 182 -12.45 -11.55 -24.01
N SER A 183 -13.36 -10.84 -24.68
CA SER A 183 -14.04 -11.29 -25.90
C SER A 183 -13.11 -11.28 -27.13
N CYS A 184 -11.88 -10.80 -27.00
CA CYS A 184 -10.72 -11.11 -27.83
C CYS A 184 -10.25 -12.56 -27.62
N PRO A 185 -10.40 -13.49 -28.59
CA PRO A 185 -9.70 -14.77 -28.55
C PRO A 185 -8.19 -14.63 -28.83
#